data_AF-A0A1V4U5S5-F1
#
_entry.id   AF-A0A1V4U5S5-F1
#
_cell.length_a   1.000
_cell.length_b   1.000
_cell.length_c   1.000
_cell.angle_alpha   90.00
_cell.angle_beta   90.00
_cell.angle_gamma   90.00
#
_symmetry.space_group_name_H-M   'P 1'
#
loop_
_entity.id
_entity.type
_entity.pdbx_description
1 polymer ?
#
loop_
_entity_poly.entity_id
_entity_poly.type
_entity_poly.pdbx_seq_one_letter_code
_entity_poly.pdbx_strand_id
1 'polypeptide(L)' 'MQGYTDYQRREYCKDVKCPIQLLLNKEVEKSPKYEEIRAICASNCLHTTHEFHHWLIQKGYLVVRPEEK' A
#
# COMPACT_ATOMS: atom_id res chain seq x y z
N MET A 1 -18.50 7.05 3.99
CA MET A 1 -19.28 7.87 4.95
C MET A 1 -19.30 9.30 4.42
N GLN A 2 -20.39 10.06 4.57
CA GLN A 2 -20.38 11.46 4.12
C GLN A 2 -19.34 12.26 4.92
N GLY A 3 -18.44 12.99 4.23
CA GLY A 3 -17.37 13.78 4.86
C GLY A 3 -16.10 13.00 5.21
N TYR A 4 -15.94 11.76 4.73
CA TYR A 4 -14.75 10.93 4.97
C TYR A 4 -14.30 10.26 3.67
N THR A 5 -12.99 10.20 3.47
CA THR A 5 -12.33 9.47 2.38
C THR A 5 -11.64 8.22 2.90
N ASP A 6 -11.72 7.15 2.11
CA ASP A 6 -11.11 5.86 2.45
C ASP A 6 -9.61 5.90 2.21
N TYR A 7 -8.83 5.29 3.12
CA TYR A 7 -7.41 5.05 2.90
C TYR A 7 -7.19 4.19 1.67
N GLN A 8 -6.40 4.69 0.72
CA GLN A 8 -6.18 4.00 -0.53
C GLN A 8 -5.05 2.97 -0.42
N ARG A 9 -5.14 1.93 -1.25
CA ARG A 9 -4.09 0.90 -1.33
C ARG A 9 -2.73 1.56 -1.62
N ARG A 10 -1.74 1.22 -0.77
CA ARG A 10 -0.35 1.72 -0.84
C ARG A 10 -0.21 3.24 -0.63
N GLU A 11 -1.22 3.91 -0.09
CA GLU A 11 -1.17 5.36 0.19
C GLU A 11 0.01 5.73 1.09
N TYR A 12 0.22 5.01 2.21
CA TYR A 12 1.41 5.16 3.06
C TYR A 12 2.71 5.06 2.26
N CYS A 13 2.88 3.99 1.47
CA CYS A 13 4.10 3.76 0.71
C CYS A 13 4.36 4.85 -0.34
N LYS A 14 3.30 5.43 -0.91
CA LYS A 14 3.40 6.56 -1.85
C LYS A 14 3.81 7.84 -1.12
N ASP A 15 3.21 8.10 0.04
CA ASP A 15 3.47 9.30 0.85
C ASP A 15 4.92 9.36 1.33
N VAL A 16 5.43 8.28 1.93
CA VAL A 16 6.82 8.20 2.40
C VAL A 16 7.84 7.98 1.28
N LYS A 17 7.40 8.01 0.01
CA LYS A 17 8.23 7.79 -1.19
C LYS A 17 9.05 6.51 -1.12
N CYS A 18 8.42 5.41 -0.71
CA CYS A 18 9.06 4.10 -0.58
C CYS A 18 9.75 3.71 -1.91
N PRO A 19 11.06 3.38 -1.92
CA PRO A 19 11.78 3.09 -3.16
C PRO A 19 11.21 1.89 -3.90
N ILE A 20 10.70 0.88 -3.18
CA ILE A 20 10.05 -0.29 -3.79
C ILE A 20 8.74 0.11 -4.47
N GLN A 21 7.97 1.03 -3.88
CA GLN A 21 6.74 1.54 -4.50
C GLN A 21 7.05 2.36 -5.76
N LEU A 22 8.13 3.15 -5.74
CA LEU A 22 8.58 3.90 -6.92
C LEU A 22 9.02 2.98 -8.06
N LEU A 23 9.65 1.83 -7.75
CA LEU A 23 9.98 0.80 -8.74
C LEU A 23 8.70 0.12 -9.28
N LEU A 24 7.77 -0.27 -8.41
CA LEU A 24 6.49 -0.85 -8.82
C LEU A 24 5.70 0.05 -9.77
N ASN A 25 5.68 1.36 -9.50
CA ASN A 25 4.95 2.33 -10.33
C ASN A 25 5.49 2.43 -11.77
N LYS A 26 6.71 1.95 -12.04
CA LYS A 26 7.32 1.95 -13.39
C LYS A 26 6.96 0.72 -14.21
N GLU A 27 6.41 -0.31 -13.58
CA GLU A 27 6.12 -1.59 -14.21
C GLU A 27 4.62 -1.77 -14.47
N VAL A 28 4.29 -2.54 -15.50
CA VAL A 28 2.89 -2.93 -15.76
C VAL A 28 2.42 -3.87 -14.66
N GLU A 29 1.29 -3.55 -14.03
CA GLU A 29 0.71 -4.39 -12.97
C GLU A 29 0.52 -5.84 -13.44
N LYS A 30 0.86 -6.80 -12.58
CA LYS A 30 0.87 -8.26 -12.83
C LYS A 30 1.85 -8.74 -13.90
N SER A 31 2.71 -7.88 -14.46
CA SER A 31 3.85 -8.36 -15.26
C SER A 31 4.83 -9.17 -14.39
N PRO A 32 5.65 -10.05 -15.00
CA PRO A 32 6.66 -10.80 -14.25
C PRO A 32 7.55 -9.90 -13.37
N LYS A 33 8.02 -8.78 -13.93
CA LYS A 33 8.87 -7.83 -13.23
C LYS A 33 8.14 -7.07 -12.12
N TYR A 34 6.87 -6.74 -12.31
CA TYR A 34 6.05 -6.19 -11.23
C TYR A 34 5.91 -7.17 -10.06
N GLU A 35 5.67 -8.45 -10.34
CA GLU A 35 5.53 -9.47 -9.30
C GLU A 35 6.86 -9.75 -8.57
N GLU A 36 7.99 -9.75 -9.28
CA GLU A 36 9.32 -9.83 -8.67
C GLU A 36 9.57 -8.69 -7.66
N ILE A 37 9.27 -7.44 -8.05
CA ILE A 37 9.43 -6.29 -7.15
C ILE A 37 8.40 -6.36 -6.01
N ARG A 38 7.16 -6.78 -6.30
CA ARG A 38 6.09 -6.92 -5.30
C ARG A 38 6.45 -7.97 -4.25
N ALA A 39 7.18 -9.02 -4.60
CA ALA A 39 7.64 -10.02 -3.65
C ALA A 39 8.46 -9.40 -2.50
N ILE A 40 9.23 -8.33 -2.77
CA ILE A 40 9.96 -7.58 -1.73
C ILE A 40 8.98 -6.97 -0.72
N CYS A 41 7.85 -6.41 -1.17
CA CYS A 41 6.83 -5.90 -0.26
C CYS A 41 6.21 -7.01 0.61
N ALA A 42 6.18 -8.25 0.13
CA ALA A 42 5.57 -9.38 0.80
C ALA A 42 6.49 -10.09 1.79
N SER A 43 7.80 -10.13 1.51
CA SER A 43 8.77 -10.87 2.34
C SER A 43 9.75 -9.99 3.10
N ASN A 44 10.05 -8.78 2.62
CA ASN A 44 11.11 -7.93 3.17
C ASN A 44 10.75 -6.44 3.06
N CYS A 45 9.58 -6.06 3.57
CA CYS A 45 9.13 -4.68 3.55
C CYS A 45 10.09 -3.78 4.32
N LEU A 46 10.67 -2.77 3.64
CA LEU A 46 11.60 -1.80 4.24
C LEU A 46 11.03 -1.08 5.47
N HIS A 47 9.72 -0.90 5.51
CA HIS A 47 9.04 -0.19 6.60
C HIS A 47 8.39 -1.15 7.61
N THR A 48 8.56 -2.46 7.45
CA THR A 48 7.96 -3.50 8.32
C THR A 48 6.42 -3.40 8.44
N THR A 49 5.75 -2.70 7.51
CA THR A 49 4.30 -2.47 7.55
C THR A 49 3.48 -3.58 6.92
N HIS A 50 4.12 -4.56 6.29
CA HIS A 50 3.44 -5.64 5.57
C HIS A 50 2.47 -6.41 6.46
N GLU A 51 2.93 -6.83 7.64
CA GLU A 51 2.11 -7.58 8.61
C GLU A 51 0.87 -6.78 9.03
N PHE A 52 1.05 -5.50 9.39
CA PHE A 52 -0.04 -4.63 9.80
C PHE A 52 -1.07 -4.41 8.67
N HIS A 53 -0.61 -4.16 7.44
CA HIS A 53 -1.51 -4.03 6.29
C HIS A 53 -2.33 -5.30 6.04
N HIS A 54 -1.70 -6.48 6.13
CA HIS A 54 -2.40 -7.75 5.98
C HIS A 54 -3.40 -7.98 7.11
N TRP A 55 -3.02 -7.69 8.35
CA TRP A 55 -3.90 -7.81 9.52
C TRP A 55 -5.15 -6.93 9.38
N LEU A 56 -5.00 -5.66 8.98
CA LEU A 56 -6.13 -4.74 8.75
C LEU A 56 -7.13 -5.30 7.74
N ILE A 57 -6.63 -5.77 6.59
CA ILE A 57 -7.45 -6.33 5.51
C ILE A 57 -8.18 -7.60 5.98
N GLN A 58 -7.48 -8.52 6.63
CA GLN A 58 -8.06 -9.77 7.12
C GLN A 58 -9.16 -9.57 8.17
N LYS A 59 -9.03 -8.54 8.99
CA LYS A 59 -10.02 -8.19 10.01
C LYS A 59 -11.16 -7.34 9.47
N GLY A 60 -11.09 -6.88 8.21
CA GLY A 60 -12.11 -6.05 7.59
C GLY A 60 -12.17 -4.63 8.15
N TYR A 61 -11.05 -4.12 8.69
CA TYR A 61 -11.00 -2.73 9.15
C TYR A 61 -11.12 -1.78 7.97
N LEU A 62 -11.94 -0.74 8.17
CA LEU A 62 -12.01 0.41 7.29
C LEU A 62 -11.21 1.56 7.93
N VAL A 63 -10.15 2.00 7.25
CA VAL A 63 -9.38 3.19 7.64
C VAL A 63 -9.89 4.36 6.82
N VAL A 64 -10.36 5.41 7.50
CA VAL A 64 -10.88 6.63 6.88
C VAL A 64 -10.21 7.86 7.48
N ARG A 65 -10.12 8.92 6.69
CA ARG A 65 -9.78 10.27 7.18
C ARG A 65 -10.88 11.26 6.79
N PRO A 66 -11.08 12.36 7.54
CA PRO A 66 -11.98 13.43 7.14
C PRO A 66 -11.61 13.97 5.75
N GLU A 67 -12.60 14.31 4.94
CA GLU A 67 -12.37 15.11 3.74
C GLU A 67 -11.83 16.48 4.14
N GLU A 68 -10.75 16.93 3.49
CA GLU A 68 -10.23 18.28 3.69
C GLU A 68 -11.31 19.30 3.29
N LYS A 69 -11.59 20.27 4.16
CA LYS A 69 -12.58 21.33 3.91
C LYS A 69 -12.15 22.27 2.79
#